data_AF-A0A1H8ISY9-F1
#
_entry.id   AF-A0A1H8ISY9-F1
#
_cell.length_a   1.000
_cell.length_b   1.000
_cell.length_c   1.000
_cell.angle_alpha   90.00
_cell.angle_beta   90.00
_cell.angle_gamma   90.00
#
_symmetry.space_group_name_H-M   'P 1'
#
loop_
_entity.id
_entity.type
_entity.pdbx_description
1 polymer ?
#
loop_
_entity_poly.entity_id
_entity_poly.type
_entity_poly.pdbx_seq_one_letter_code
_entity_poly.pdbx_strand_id
1 'polypeptide(L)'
;MKKNLYSLSGALTAISKRCSPLGILENLSLRHYYSRTAHSYPSYRRNTSHISEQPSNFSIKLDKEDRERYLNSFLKKKIISIWKQQRPLVKAAPTLPELLETTVYRDVCQKLKPLISMSYAEDFDLPLMPFTLLGWLQYSKITAQIVGKQMDAVYWDELTNFIHQCSKKELLHDLYSE
;
A
#
# COMPACT_ATOMS: atom_id res chain seq x y z
N MET A 1 -36.76 -32.44 52.84
CA MET A 1 -35.34 -32.13 52.58
C MET A 1 -35.22 -30.68 52.09
N LYS A 2 -34.37 -29.89 52.76
CA LYS A 2 -33.66 -28.66 52.34
C LYS A 2 -34.44 -27.43 51.80
N LYS A 3 -34.45 -26.37 52.65
CA LYS A 3 -34.18 -24.91 52.45
C LYS A 3 -34.94 -24.18 51.30
N ASN A 4 -35.85 -23.24 51.55
CA ASN A 4 -35.72 -21.86 52.10
C ASN A 4 -34.72 -20.96 51.32
N LEU A 5 -35.22 -19.91 50.64
CA LEU A 5 -34.69 -18.52 50.60
C LEU A 5 -35.47 -17.63 49.59
N TYR A 6 -36.21 -16.66 50.13
CA TYR A 6 -36.31 -15.22 49.79
C TYR A 6 -35.89 -14.77 48.37
N SER A 7 -36.73 -14.07 47.59
CA SER A 7 -37.22 -12.67 47.75
C SER A 7 -36.20 -11.61 47.28
N LEU A 8 -36.71 -10.62 46.53
CA LEU A 8 -36.13 -9.30 46.21
C LEU A 8 -34.88 -9.34 45.33
N SER A 9 -34.51 -8.35 44.54
CA SER A 9 -35.04 -7.09 44.02
C SER A 9 -33.88 -6.54 43.19
N GLY A 10 -34.13 -5.50 42.39
CA GLY A 10 -33.06 -4.53 42.16
C GLY A 10 -32.56 -4.49 40.73
N ALA A 11 -33.08 -3.48 40.04
CA ALA A 11 -32.42 -2.84 38.93
C ALA A 11 -30.93 -2.56 39.25
N LEU A 12 -30.07 -3.01 38.34
CA LEU A 12 -28.84 -2.33 37.97
C LEU A 12 -28.77 -2.42 36.44
N THR A 13 -28.94 -1.32 35.70
CA THR A 13 -27.81 -0.51 35.19
C THR A 13 -26.70 -1.37 34.58
N ALA A 14 -26.09 -1.08 33.45
CA ALA A 14 -26.18 -0.02 32.47
C ALA A 14 -25.20 -0.49 31.37
N ILE A 15 -25.33 0.05 30.15
CA ILE A 15 -24.23 0.10 29.17
C ILE A 15 -23.81 -1.27 28.61
N SER A 16 -24.61 -1.78 27.67
CA SER A 16 -24.08 -2.58 26.56
C SER A 16 -24.07 -1.72 25.29
N LYS A 17 -23.21 -0.71 25.31
CA LYS A 17 -22.68 0.01 24.14
C LYS A 17 -21.17 0.10 24.35
N ARG A 18 -20.44 -0.92 23.89
CA ARG A 18 -18.98 -0.84 23.68
C ARG A 18 -18.80 -0.59 22.19
N CYS A 19 -18.64 0.67 21.81
CA CYS A 19 -17.35 1.34 21.62
C CYS A 19 -16.59 0.72 20.44
N SER A 20 -16.93 1.21 19.24
CA SER A 20 -16.08 1.12 18.06
C SER A 20 -14.75 1.87 18.33
N PRO A 21 -13.59 1.32 17.98
CA PRO A 21 -12.28 1.92 18.25
C PRO A 21 -11.91 3.10 17.32
N LEU A 22 -12.89 3.78 16.72
CA LEU A 22 -12.69 4.83 15.70
C LEU A 22 -12.73 6.26 16.25
N GLY A 23 -12.62 6.47 17.57
CA GLY A 23 -12.84 7.77 18.21
C GLY A 23 -11.62 8.51 18.76
N ILE A 24 -10.37 8.13 18.44
CA ILE A 24 -9.17 8.68 19.13
C ILE A 24 -8.17 9.40 18.19
N LEU A 25 -8.52 9.74 16.95
CA LEU A 25 -7.60 10.46 16.04
C LEU A 25 -8.17 11.72 15.40
N GLU A 26 -9.13 12.37 16.07
CA GLU A 26 -9.48 13.77 15.79
C GLU A 26 -9.16 14.59 17.03
N ASN A 27 -7.92 15.11 17.12
CA ASN A 27 -7.53 16.33 17.87
C ASN A 27 -6.02 16.37 18.15
N LEU A 28 -5.19 16.41 17.10
CA LEU A 28 -3.85 17.01 17.21
C LEU A 28 -3.71 18.09 16.14
N SER A 29 -4.22 19.25 16.56
CA SER A 29 -3.99 20.57 16.00
C SER A 29 -2.50 20.79 15.75
N LEU A 30 -2.14 20.78 14.46
CA LEU A 30 -0.89 21.27 13.90
C LEU A 30 -0.85 22.80 14.06
N ARG A 31 -0.33 23.28 15.19
CA ARG A 31 0.05 24.70 15.34
C ARG A 31 1.27 24.84 16.25
N HIS A 32 2.28 25.52 15.70
CA HIS A 32 3.50 26.04 16.33
C HIS A 32 4.63 25.04 16.58
N TYR A 33 5.70 25.11 15.78
CA TYR A 33 6.99 25.66 16.19
C TYR A 33 7.91 25.75 14.96
N TYR A 34 8.03 26.95 14.38
CA TYR A 34 9.18 27.31 13.56
C TYR A 34 10.12 28.14 14.44
N SER A 35 11.16 27.51 14.98
CA SER A 35 12.31 28.21 15.54
C SER A 35 13.53 27.88 14.70
N ARG A 36 14.00 28.93 14.04
CA ARG A 36 15.07 28.99 13.04
C ARG A 36 16.41 29.05 13.77
N THR A 37 17.21 27.99 13.72
CA THR A 37 18.63 28.05 14.07
C THR A 37 19.45 27.70 12.83
N ALA A 38 20.06 28.73 12.25
CA ALA A 38 21.01 28.58 11.15
C ALA A 38 22.36 28.16 11.74
N HIS A 39 22.70 26.89 11.59
CA HIS A 39 24.06 26.40 11.76
C HIS A 39 24.72 26.32 10.39
N SER A 40 25.68 27.21 10.18
CA SER A 40 26.56 27.24 9.02
C SER A 40 27.49 26.03 9.12
N TYR A 41 27.23 25.00 8.31
CA TYR A 41 28.14 23.87 8.15
C TYR A 41 29.23 24.23 7.13
N PRO A 42 30.50 23.87 7.39
CA PRO A 42 31.58 24.06 6.43
C PRO A 42 31.32 23.20 5.18
N SER A 43 31.31 23.87 4.02
CA SER A 43 31.05 23.27 2.72
C SER A 43 32.21 22.36 2.30
N TYR A 44 32.05 21.06 2.55
CA TYR A 44 32.87 20.04 1.89
C TYR A 44 32.59 20.08 0.39
N ARG A 45 33.57 20.59 -0.36
CA ARG A 45 33.62 20.62 -1.82
C ARG A 45 33.65 19.18 -2.34
N ARG A 46 32.46 18.59 -2.54
CA ARG A 46 32.32 17.34 -3.30
C ARG A 46 32.75 17.62 -4.73
N ASN A 47 33.78 16.91 -5.19
CA ASN A 47 34.01 16.71 -6.61
C ASN A 47 32.77 16.02 -7.18
N THR A 48 31.84 16.81 -7.71
CA THR A 48 30.74 16.31 -8.50
C THR A 48 31.32 15.86 -9.83
N SER A 49 31.67 14.59 -9.94
CA SER A 49 31.69 13.92 -11.23
C SER A 49 30.32 14.21 -11.85
N HIS A 50 30.33 15.07 -12.86
CA HIS A 50 29.14 15.50 -13.57
C HIS A 50 28.68 14.30 -14.39
N ILE A 51 27.92 13.40 -13.76
CA ILE A 51 27.20 12.34 -14.46
C ILE A 51 26.14 13.10 -15.28
N SER A 52 26.47 13.42 -16.53
CA SER A 52 25.46 13.82 -17.50
C SER A 52 24.66 12.56 -17.81
N GLU A 53 23.64 12.28 -17.01
CA GLU A 53 22.58 11.38 -17.43
C GLU A 53 21.96 12.03 -18.66
N GLN A 54 22.39 11.61 -19.86
CA GLN A 54 21.67 11.98 -21.05
C GLN A 54 20.27 11.42 -20.90
N PRO A 55 19.22 12.25 -20.99
CA PRO A 55 17.85 11.75 -20.92
C PRO A 55 17.66 10.77 -22.07
N SER A 56 17.54 9.48 -21.74
CA SER A 56 17.24 8.49 -22.77
C SER A 56 15.87 8.85 -23.34
N ASN A 57 15.79 9.12 -24.64
CA ASN A 57 14.53 9.27 -25.37
C ASN A 57 13.82 7.91 -25.54
N PHE A 58 13.82 7.08 -24.50
CA PHE A 58 13.15 5.80 -24.49
C PHE A 58 11.64 6.05 -24.30
N SER A 59 10.96 6.28 -25.41
CA SER A 59 9.51 6.29 -25.47
C SER A 59 9.04 4.86 -25.74
N ILE A 60 8.55 4.18 -24.71
CA ILE A 60 7.77 2.95 -24.91
C ILE A 60 6.45 3.41 -25.54
N LYS A 61 6.31 3.25 -26.86
CA LYS A 61 5.00 3.37 -27.50
C LYS A 61 4.19 2.15 -27.08
N LEU A 62 3.31 2.33 -26.10
CA LEU A 62 2.29 1.32 -25.80
C LEU A 62 1.32 1.22 -26.96
N ASP A 63 1.07 -0.02 -27.38
CA ASP A 63 0.10 -0.32 -28.41
C ASP A 63 -1.31 0.05 -27.94
N LYS A 64 -2.21 0.30 -28.89
CA LYS A 64 -3.59 0.65 -28.58
C LYS A 64 -4.26 -0.44 -27.73
N GLU A 65 -3.94 -1.70 -28.02
CA GLU A 65 -4.45 -2.87 -27.31
C GLU A 65 -4.06 -2.89 -25.83
N ASP A 66 -2.83 -2.50 -25.49
CA ASP A 66 -2.38 -2.44 -24.09
C ASP A 66 -3.15 -1.40 -23.29
N ARG A 67 -3.41 -0.25 -23.90
CA ARG A 67 -4.20 0.84 -23.29
C ARG A 67 -5.63 0.39 -23.04
N GLU A 68 -6.26 -0.25 -24.04
CA GLU A 68 -7.62 -0.77 -23.92
C GLU A 68 -7.69 -1.90 -22.88
N ARG A 69 -6.73 -2.82 -22.88
CA ARG A 69 -6.62 -3.90 -21.88
C ARG A 69 -6.51 -3.33 -20.47
N TYR A 70 -5.67 -2.32 -20.26
CA TYR A 70 -5.56 -1.65 -18.96
C TYR A 70 -6.88 -0.99 -18.55
N LEU A 71 -7.48 -0.19 -19.44
CA LEU A 71 -8.72 0.53 -19.16
C LEU A 71 -9.91 -0.39 -18.90
N ASN A 72 -9.90 -1.59 -19.49
CA ASN A 72 -10.99 -2.57 -19.37
C ASN A 72 -10.74 -3.64 -18.31
N SER A 73 -9.50 -3.82 -17.82
CA SER A 73 -9.17 -4.84 -16.83
C SER A 73 -9.93 -4.65 -15.51
N PHE A 74 -10.78 -5.62 -15.18
CA PHE A 74 -11.52 -5.66 -13.93
C PHE A 74 -10.58 -5.86 -12.72
N LEU A 75 -9.59 -6.76 -12.86
CA LEU A 75 -8.65 -7.05 -11.76
C LEU A 75 -7.80 -5.83 -11.40
N LYS A 76 -7.26 -5.09 -12.38
CA LYS A 76 -6.49 -3.87 -12.13
C LYS A 76 -7.32 -2.83 -11.38
N LYS A 77 -8.58 -2.62 -11.79
CA LYS A 77 -9.52 -1.73 -11.08
C LYS A 77 -9.78 -2.18 -9.64
N LYS A 78 -9.95 -3.50 -9.43
CA LYS A 78 -10.18 -4.09 -8.11
C LYS A 78 -8.96 -3.96 -7.18
N ILE A 79 -7.75 -4.20 -7.70
CA ILE A 79 -6.49 -4.00 -6.97
C ILE A 79 -6.39 -2.55 -6.48
N ILE A 80 -6.60 -1.58 -7.37
CA ILE A 80 -6.54 -0.15 -7.04
C ILE A 80 -7.64 0.22 -6.04
N SER A 81 -8.84 -0.33 -6.16
CA SER A 81 -9.93 -0.11 -5.21
C SER A 81 -9.57 -0.58 -3.79
N ILE A 82 -9.03 -1.80 -3.66
CA ILE A 82 -8.59 -2.33 -2.37
C ILE A 82 -7.42 -1.52 -1.83
N TRP A 83 -6.46 -1.15 -2.67
CA TRP A 83 -5.34 -0.31 -2.27
C TRP A 83 -5.83 1.00 -1.67
N LYS A 84 -6.77 1.70 -2.33
CA LYS A 84 -7.35 2.95 -1.82
C LYS A 84 -7.93 2.79 -0.40
N GLN A 85 -8.57 1.66 -0.11
CA GLN A 85 -9.15 1.38 1.21
C GLN A 85 -8.08 1.05 2.26
N GLN A 86 -7.05 0.29 1.90
CA GLN A 86 -6.01 -0.15 2.84
C GLN A 86 -4.88 0.87 3.01
N ARG A 87 -4.68 1.78 2.05
CA ARG A 87 -3.58 2.74 1.99
C ARG A 87 -3.39 3.57 3.26
N PRO A 88 -4.45 4.14 3.90
CA PRO A 88 -4.25 4.90 5.14
C PRO A 88 -3.64 4.05 6.26
N LEU A 89 -4.09 2.80 6.38
CA LEU A 89 -3.59 1.85 7.38
C LEU A 89 -2.13 1.47 7.10
N VAL A 90 -1.78 1.17 5.84
CA VAL A 90 -0.39 0.87 5.44
C VAL A 90 0.54 2.05 5.70
N LYS A 91 0.08 3.28 5.46
CA LYS A 91 0.87 4.50 5.71
C LYS A 91 1.06 4.79 7.20
N ALA A 92 0.10 4.41 8.04
CA ALA A 92 0.20 4.54 9.49
C ALA A 92 1.03 3.42 10.14
N ALA A 93 1.14 2.26 9.50
CA ALA A 93 1.81 1.09 10.06
C ALA A 93 3.25 1.35 10.59
N PRO A 94 4.12 2.14 9.91
CA PRO A 94 5.47 2.40 10.40
C PRO A 94 5.55 3.15 11.74
N THR A 95 4.45 3.78 12.20
CA THR A 95 4.39 4.43 13.50
C THR A 95 3.94 3.47 14.61
N LEU A 96 3.61 2.23 14.28
CA LEU A 96 3.23 1.19 15.22
C LEU A 96 4.45 0.37 15.65
N PRO A 97 4.37 -0.34 16.79
CA PRO A 97 5.35 -1.37 17.14
C PRO A 97 5.52 -2.40 16.01
N GLU A 98 6.74 -2.90 15.83
CA GLU A 98 7.15 -3.78 14.73
C GLU A 98 6.22 -4.99 14.50
N LEU A 99 5.74 -5.61 15.57
CA LEU A 99 4.81 -6.74 15.50
C LEU A 99 3.48 -6.33 14.83
N LEU A 100 2.95 -5.16 15.18
CA LEU A 100 1.71 -4.63 14.63
C LEU A 100 1.90 -4.13 13.20
N GLU A 101 3.03 -3.46 12.91
CA GLU A 101 3.40 -3.08 11.55
C GLU A 101 3.42 -4.31 10.62
N THR A 102 4.11 -5.37 11.05
CA THR A 102 4.22 -6.62 10.28
C THR A 102 2.87 -7.30 10.09
N THR A 103 1.99 -7.25 11.11
CA THR A 103 0.63 -7.78 11.01
C THR A 103 -0.18 -7.01 9.97
N VAL A 104 -0.13 -5.67 10.00
CA VAL A 104 -0.81 -4.83 9.00
C VAL A 104 -0.30 -5.14 7.59
N TYR A 105 1.00 -5.23 7.39
CA TYR A 105 1.57 -5.53 6.07
C TYR A 105 1.17 -6.91 5.58
N ARG A 106 1.19 -7.92 6.46
CA ARG A 106 0.75 -9.28 6.13
C ARG A 106 -0.71 -9.31 5.71
N ASP A 107 -1.60 -8.70 6.49
CA ASP A 107 -3.05 -8.70 6.21
C ASP A 107 -3.37 -8.02 4.88
N VAL A 108 -2.72 -6.90 4.59
CA VAL A 108 -2.92 -6.19 3.32
C VAL A 108 -2.30 -6.97 2.16
N CYS A 109 -1.12 -7.57 2.35
CA CYS A 109 -0.47 -8.42 1.37
C CYS A 109 -1.35 -9.61 1.00
N GLN A 110 -1.89 -10.33 1.98
CA GLN A 110 -2.77 -11.49 1.76
C GLN A 110 -4.04 -11.14 0.98
N LYS A 111 -4.59 -9.93 1.15
CA LYS A 111 -5.75 -9.45 0.38
C LYS A 111 -5.40 -9.13 -1.08
N LEU A 112 -4.23 -8.57 -1.32
CA LEU A 112 -3.81 -8.11 -2.65
C LEU A 112 -3.18 -9.23 -3.48
N LYS A 113 -2.42 -10.12 -2.85
CA LYS A 113 -1.68 -11.22 -3.46
C LYS A 113 -2.49 -12.02 -4.50
N PRO A 114 -3.68 -12.58 -4.19
CA PRO A 114 -4.41 -13.36 -5.18
C PRO A 114 -4.83 -12.55 -6.41
N LEU A 115 -5.18 -11.27 -6.21
CA LEU A 115 -5.58 -10.40 -7.32
C LEU A 115 -4.40 -10.00 -8.20
N ILE A 116 -3.24 -9.75 -7.57
CA ILE A 116 -1.99 -9.47 -8.28
C ILE A 116 -1.58 -10.69 -9.10
N SER A 117 -1.56 -11.88 -8.51
CA SER A 117 -1.21 -13.12 -9.22
C SER A 117 -2.14 -13.39 -10.40
N MET A 118 -3.46 -13.28 -10.20
CA MET A 118 -4.43 -13.45 -11.29
C MET A 118 -4.27 -12.39 -12.39
N SER A 119 -4.11 -11.11 -12.01
CA SER A 119 -3.97 -10.03 -12.99
C SER A 119 -2.65 -10.09 -13.74
N TYR A 120 -1.60 -10.58 -13.09
CA TYR A 120 -0.31 -10.84 -13.71
C TYR A 120 -0.46 -11.99 -14.71
N ALA A 121 -1.08 -13.11 -14.33
CA ALA A 121 -1.32 -14.23 -15.23
C ALA A 121 -2.18 -13.83 -16.46
N GLU A 122 -3.24 -13.05 -16.28
CA GLU A 122 -4.08 -12.52 -17.39
C GLU A 122 -3.26 -11.71 -18.42
N ASP A 123 -2.24 -10.98 -17.98
CA ASP A 123 -1.41 -10.18 -18.88
C ASP A 123 -0.31 -11.01 -19.57
N PHE A 124 0.06 -12.16 -18.98
CA PHE A 124 1.17 -13.02 -19.42
C PHE A 124 0.75 -14.43 -19.85
N ASP A 125 -0.47 -14.59 -20.38
CA ASP A 125 -0.98 -15.83 -20.98
C ASP A 125 -0.20 -16.30 -22.25
N LEU A 126 0.99 -15.72 -22.52
CA LEU A 126 1.84 -16.00 -23.68
C LEU A 126 3.31 -16.23 -23.26
N PRO A 127 3.98 -17.28 -23.77
CA PRO A 127 5.24 -17.80 -23.23
C PRO A 127 6.51 -17.11 -23.76
N LEU A 128 6.55 -15.77 -23.83
CA LEU A 128 7.64 -15.09 -24.57
C LEU A 128 8.44 -13.99 -23.86
N MET A 129 8.12 -13.58 -22.63
CA MET A 129 9.10 -12.87 -21.81
C MET A 129 8.89 -13.08 -20.30
N PRO A 130 9.95 -13.36 -19.53
CA PRO A 130 9.90 -13.36 -18.07
C PRO A 130 9.80 -11.91 -17.58
N PHE A 131 8.60 -11.35 -17.61
CA PHE A 131 8.36 -10.05 -17.00
C PHE A 131 8.34 -10.24 -15.49
N THR A 132 9.26 -9.65 -14.75
CA THR A 132 9.19 -9.79 -13.28
C THR A 132 7.91 -9.12 -12.76
N LEU A 133 7.40 -9.57 -11.61
CA LEU A 133 6.26 -8.92 -10.95
C LEU A 133 6.48 -7.41 -10.78
N LEU A 134 7.71 -6.99 -10.43
CA LEU A 134 8.08 -5.58 -10.33
C LEU A 134 8.03 -4.88 -11.69
N GLY A 135 8.50 -5.54 -12.75
CA GLY A 135 8.34 -5.07 -14.12
C GLY A 135 6.87 -4.82 -14.45
N TRP A 136 6.00 -5.76 -14.11
CA TRP A 136 4.56 -5.68 -14.39
C TRP A 136 3.87 -4.53 -13.65
N LEU A 137 4.22 -4.31 -12.38
CA LEU A 137 3.74 -3.16 -11.61
C LEU A 137 4.19 -1.84 -12.24
N GLN A 138 5.44 -1.76 -12.66
CA GLN A 138 5.99 -0.58 -13.33
C GLN A 138 5.35 -0.34 -14.70
N TYR A 139 5.10 -1.41 -15.45
CA TYR A 139 4.36 -1.36 -16.70
C TYR A 139 2.93 -0.84 -16.49
N SER A 140 2.24 -1.32 -15.45
CA SER A 140 0.91 -0.84 -15.07
C SER A 140 0.91 0.64 -14.71
N LYS A 141 1.95 1.13 -14.01
CA LYS A 141 2.16 2.56 -13.73
C LYS A 141 2.34 3.37 -15.03
N ILE A 142 3.24 2.96 -15.91
CA ILE A 142 3.52 3.68 -17.17
C ILE A 142 2.26 3.71 -18.05
N THR A 143 1.55 2.59 -18.12
CA THR A 143 0.28 2.50 -18.86
C THR A 143 -0.75 3.47 -18.31
N ALA A 144 -0.90 3.54 -16.98
CA ALA A 144 -1.78 4.50 -16.31
C ALA A 144 -1.46 5.96 -16.69
N GLN A 145 -0.16 6.32 -16.74
CA GLN A 145 0.28 7.65 -17.14
C GLN A 145 -0.08 7.96 -18.59
N ILE A 146 0.17 7.01 -19.51
CA ILE A 146 -0.10 7.15 -20.94
C ILE A 146 -1.60 7.30 -21.23
N VAL A 147 -2.46 6.59 -20.49
CA VAL A 147 -3.93 6.71 -20.64
C VAL A 147 -4.55 7.89 -19.84
N GLY A 148 -3.72 8.75 -19.24
CA GLY A 148 -4.18 9.94 -18.50
C GLY A 148 -4.74 9.66 -17.10
N LYS A 149 -4.53 8.47 -16.54
CA LYS A 149 -4.96 8.07 -15.18
C LYS A 149 -3.86 8.34 -14.15
N GLN A 150 -3.52 9.62 -13.95
CA GLN A 150 -2.38 10.01 -13.09
C GLN A 150 -2.49 9.51 -11.65
N MET A 151 -3.69 9.52 -11.06
CA MET A 151 -3.89 8.98 -9.70
C MET A 151 -3.65 7.48 -9.63
N ASP A 152 -4.07 6.73 -10.65
CA ASP A 152 -3.81 5.28 -10.70
C ASP A 152 -2.31 5.01 -10.83
N ALA A 153 -1.57 5.83 -11.58
CA ALA A 153 -0.11 5.75 -11.64
C ALA A 153 0.54 5.93 -10.27
N VAL A 154 0.07 6.89 -9.46
CA VAL A 154 0.54 7.08 -8.08
C VAL A 154 0.26 5.84 -7.24
N TYR A 155 -0.93 5.25 -7.35
CA TYR A 155 -1.27 4.04 -6.59
C TYR A 155 -0.44 2.83 -7.01
N TRP A 156 -0.13 2.67 -8.30
CA TRP A 156 0.78 1.61 -8.77
C TRP A 156 2.20 1.79 -8.25
N ASP A 157 2.69 3.01 -8.16
CA ASP A 157 3.99 3.32 -7.55
C ASP A 157 4.00 2.99 -6.06
N GLU A 158 2.96 3.39 -5.33
CA GLU A 158 2.81 3.07 -3.91
C GLU A 158 2.71 1.55 -3.67
N LEU A 159 1.96 0.82 -4.51
CA LEU A 159 1.87 -0.63 -4.49
C LEU A 159 3.23 -1.29 -4.75
N THR A 160 4.02 -0.77 -5.69
CA THR A 160 5.37 -1.26 -5.98
C THR A 160 6.27 -1.15 -4.74
N ASN A 161 6.23 0.01 -4.08
CA ASN A 161 6.96 0.23 -2.82
C ASN A 161 6.48 -0.70 -1.70
N PHE A 162 5.16 -0.91 -1.58
CA PHE A 162 4.58 -1.79 -0.58
C PHE A 162 5.00 -3.26 -0.79
N ILE A 163 4.95 -3.77 -2.03
CA ILE A 163 5.39 -5.13 -2.35
C ILE A 163 6.89 -5.29 -2.06
N HIS A 164 7.71 -4.28 -2.34
CA HIS A 164 9.13 -4.30 -2.00
C HIS A 164 9.35 -4.37 -0.47
N GLN A 165 8.55 -3.65 0.33
CA GLN A 165 8.57 -3.76 1.79
C GLN A 165 8.12 -5.14 2.28
N CYS A 166 7.08 -5.72 1.68
CA CYS A 166 6.63 -7.07 1.99
C CYS A 166 7.73 -8.11 1.69
N SER A 167 8.45 -7.95 0.57
CA SER A 167 9.59 -8.80 0.24
C SER A 167 10.71 -8.72 1.28
N LYS A 168 11.04 -7.50 1.74
CA LYS A 168 12.06 -7.28 2.79
C LYS A 168 11.68 -7.90 4.13
N LYS A 169 10.38 -7.95 4.43
CA LYS A 169 9.84 -8.58 5.64
C LYS A 169 9.47 -10.05 5.45
N GLU A 170 9.89 -10.67 4.34
CA GLU A 170 9.67 -12.09 4.08
C GLU A 170 8.18 -12.51 4.04
N LEU A 171 7.30 -11.57 3.67
CA LEU A 171 5.84 -11.78 3.62
C LEU A 171 5.35 -12.33 2.27
N LEU A 172 6.27 -12.63 1.34
CA LEU A 172 5.99 -13.06 -0.03
C LEU A 172 6.45 -14.49 -0.34
N HIS A 173 6.92 -15.27 0.65
CA HIS A 173 7.53 -16.58 0.41
C HIS A 173 6.63 -17.54 -0.38
N ASP A 174 5.34 -17.62 -0.07
CA ASP A 174 4.39 -18.45 -0.82
C ASP A 174 3.94 -17.87 -2.18
N LEU A 175 4.60 -16.83 -2.74
CA LEU A 175 4.44 -16.45 -4.15
C LEU A 175 5.40 -17.20 -5.08
N TYR A 176 6.48 -17.75 -4.53
CA TYR A 176 7.53 -18.43 -5.29
C TYR A 176 7.56 -19.94 -5.03
N SER A 177 6.67 -20.45 -4.18
CA SER A 177 6.54 -21.88 -3.87
C SER A 177 5.46 -22.50 -4.76
N GLU A 178 5.83 -22.77 -6.03
CA GLU A 178 5.20 -23.80 -6.86
C GLU A 178 6.19 -24.96 -7.03
#